data_AF-A0AAW5CQN4-F1
#
_entry.id   AF-A0AAW5CQN4-F1
#
_cell.length_a   1.000
_cell.length_b   1.000
_cell.length_c   1.000
_cell.angle_alpha   90.00
_cell.angle_beta   90.00
_cell.angle_gamma   90.00
#
_symmetry.space_group_name_H-M   'P 1'
#
loop_
_entity.id
_entity.type
_entity.pdbx_description
1 polymer ?
#
loop_
_entity_poly.entity_id
_entity_poly.type
_entity_poly.pdbx_seq_one_letter_code
_entity_poly.pdbx_strand_id
1 'polypeptide(L)'
;MKRFNKVALIPAAVAAVLAGNAYAGTEACFEVYKGADALAVTGFDTIYGGAACIAEASRTGATAANLEATNEAKVAYELTGDLTLDFDAVDGTNTDQHIVYIPTTDIPGGTKITIELSGATFAGNANQIHLVKDADGSGANTNFEAVASSDGTVDGASSITFLTKAGITIGAGTRLAFSRISTGADSTAIDPVGIKIANTTCTTASTTQSVTIKSTSAITDGGNGYNIQGAVSAAQKVVDITPQFYALHGGTTAEVQVNAESSNSEGNAIVARTEFVYNAAANNRLVATSSQAIYKNGFYNRAALLDQAITLDADDHLETAFVATAEPGANVKMRLYNGRTAATGVLDTSVPVQTGTVPGSFGLTQAAATVYNTEAVDLFTPNAGTGDAEPNAQTTAPLLGATYNAMYYVVENNPTDGIMNFNYDATTYYTLDFGTAGELDHCEDNKVTHKVGVNGAVLKVPYVVNAEGNFVRVTNEHDEAAEVTVDVFGESANGNTGARKVTAVELGQVPAKSSVVYFVPKLIEQAVAQKGYTGADGGYAAESLGTNAANAKSADNRHTVTFTVTAPKDSVHGVSVQKIIGGTDRVMPVLDQNEWSQ
;
A
#
# COMPACT_ATOMS: atom_id res chain seq x y z
N MET A 1 -89.04 12.35 -9.16
CA MET A 1 -88.43 11.04 -9.47
C MET A 1 -86.92 11.10 -9.24
N LYS A 2 -86.41 10.41 -8.22
CA LYS A 2 -85.28 9.47 -8.31
C LYS A 2 -85.09 8.83 -6.93
N ARG A 3 -84.91 7.51 -6.98
CA ARG A 3 -85.08 6.55 -5.89
C ARG A 3 -83.88 6.54 -4.94
N PHE A 4 -84.18 6.38 -3.65
CA PHE A 4 -83.26 5.87 -2.65
C PHE A 4 -82.75 4.47 -3.05
N ASN A 5 -81.48 4.17 -2.76
CA ASN A 5 -81.06 2.84 -2.30
C ASN A 5 -79.72 2.89 -1.55
N LYS A 6 -79.85 2.76 -0.22
CA LYS A 6 -79.02 1.97 0.71
C LYS A 6 -77.50 2.12 0.61
N VAL A 7 -76.98 3.04 1.42
CA VAL A 7 -75.71 2.89 2.13
C VAL A 7 -75.80 1.59 2.96
N ALA A 8 -75.17 0.52 2.47
CA ALA A 8 -74.97 -0.68 3.27
C ALA A 8 -73.79 -0.42 4.20
N LEU A 9 -74.12 -0.29 5.49
CA LEU A 9 -73.20 -0.39 6.61
C LEU A 9 -72.28 -1.61 6.42
N ILE A 10 -71.01 -1.37 6.14
CA ILE A 10 -69.97 -2.32 6.51
C ILE A 10 -69.85 -2.20 8.04
N PRO A 11 -70.05 -3.29 8.81
CA PRO A 11 -70.00 -3.22 10.26
C PRO A 11 -68.59 -2.80 10.69
N ALA A 12 -68.50 -1.84 11.61
CA ALA A 12 -67.28 -1.43 12.29
C ALA A 12 -66.54 -2.59 13.00
N ALA A 13 -67.13 -3.79 13.06
CA ALA A 13 -66.49 -5.01 13.50
C ALA A 13 -65.43 -5.57 12.51
N VAL A 14 -65.51 -5.26 11.21
CA VAL A 14 -64.45 -5.66 10.25
C VAL A 14 -63.26 -4.70 10.32
N ALA A 15 -63.49 -3.41 10.61
CA ALA A 15 -62.43 -2.44 10.84
C ALA A 15 -61.71 -2.66 12.19
N ALA A 16 -62.38 -3.22 13.20
CA ALA A 16 -61.79 -3.54 14.49
C ALA A 16 -61.01 -4.88 14.51
N VAL A 17 -61.32 -5.83 13.61
CA VAL A 17 -60.58 -7.10 13.47
C VAL A 17 -59.37 -6.97 12.53
N LEU A 18 -59.32 -5.93 11.70
CA LEU A 18 -58.13 -5.51 10.92
C LEU A 18 -57.21 -4.54 11.68
N ALA A 19 -57.53 -4.20 12.94
CA ALA A 19 -56.76 -3.28 13.79
C ALA A 19 -55.73 -3.99 14.68
N GLY A 20 -55.22 -5.14 14.27
CA GLY A 20 -54.01 -5.73 14.82
C GLY A 20 -52.80 -5.27 13.98
N ASN A 21 -52.32 -4.06 14.25
CA ASN A 21 -51.06 -3.50 13.73
C ASN A 21 -50.93 -3.23 12.21
N ALA A 22 -51.97 -2.71 11.54
CA ALA A 22 -51.77 -2.05 10.23
C ALA A 22 -51.01 -0.72 10.42
N TYR A 23 -49.71 -0.78 10.69
CA TYR A 23 -48.86 0.41 10.77
C TYR A 23 -48.69 1.00 9.37
N ALA A 24 -48.93 2.30 9.21
CA ALA A 24 -48.57 3.04 8.01
C ALA A 24 -47.10 3.48 8.12
N GLY A 25 -46.19 2.50 8.16
CA GLY A 25 -44.76 2.74 8.26
C GLY A 25 -44.18 3.45 7.04
N THR A 26 -43.02 4.08 7.22
CA THR A 26 -42.39 4.96 6.23
C THR A 26 -41.24 4.29 5.46
N GLU A 27 -40.75 3.16 5.93
CA GLU A 27 -39.69 2.37 5.29
C GLU A 27 -39.59 0.95 5.89
N ALA A 28 -39.11 -0.02 5.11
CA ALA A 28 -38.70 -1.32 5.62
C ALA A 28 -37.27 -1.28 6.17
N CYS A 29 -36.95 -2.22 7.05
CA CYS A 29 -35.65 -2.36 7.69
C CYS A 29 -34.96 -3.66 7.30
N PHE A 30 -33.63 -3.66 7.40
CA PHE A 30 -32.82 -4.86 7.33
C PHE A 30 -32.04 -5.04 8.63
N GLU A 31 -32.02 -6.26 9.14
CA GLU A 31 -31.06 -6.73 10.13
C GLU A 31 -30.06 -7.65 9.42
N VAL A 32 -28.77 -7.42 9.66
CA VAL A 32 -27.68 -8.22 9.11
C VAL A 32 -26.73 -8.54 10.23
N TYR A 33 -26.59 -9.82 10.56
CA TYR A 33 -25.74 -10.24 11.66
C TYR A 33 -25.23 -11.66 11.46
N LYS A 34 -24.05 -11.92 12.03
CA LYS A 34 -23.45 -13.24 12.07
C LYS A 34 -23.81 -14.00 13.35
N GLY A 35 -23.85 -15.32 13.23
CA GLY A 35 -24.12 -16.29 14.29
C GLY A 35 -23.25 -17.54 14.16
N ALA A 36 -23.28 -18.43 15.15
CA ALA A 36 -22.73 -19.77 14.97
C ALA A 36 -23.56 -20.55 13.92
N ASP A 37 -23.01 -21.64 13.40
CA ASP A 37 -23.68 -22.56 12.49
C ASP A 37 -25.01 -23.04 13.06
N ALA A 38 -26.03 -23.03 12.20
CA ALA A 38 -27.42 -23.30 12.51
C ALA A 38 -27.95 -22.45 13.68
N LEU A 39 -27.44 -21.22 13.84
CA LEU A 39 -28.01 -20.30 14.82
C LEU A 39 -29.43 -19.92 14.38
N ALA A 40 -30.37 -20.01 15.31
CA ALA A 40 -31.71 -19.51 15.09
C ALA A 40 -31.70 -18.00 14.83
N VAL A 41 -32.53 -17.55 13.88
CA VAL A 41 -32.79 -16.12 13.67
C VAL A 41 -33.21 -15.46 14.98
N THR A 42 -32.46 -14.45 15.41
CA THR A 42 -32.69 -13.74 16.67
C THR A 42 -34.04 -13.03 16.66
N GLY A 43 -34.85 -13.30 17.69
CA GLY A 43 -36.17 -12.66 17.86
C GLY A 43 -37.15 -12.96 16.71
N PHE A 44 -37.07 -14.14 16.08
CA PHE A 44 -37.81 -14.44 14.85
C PHE A 44 -39.35 -14.33 14.97
N ASP A 45 -39.89 -14.61 16.15
CA ASP A 45 -41.31 -14.45 16.51
C ASP A 45 -41.70 -13.01 16.91
N THR A 46 -40.70 -12.19 17.21
CA THR A 46 -40.92 -10.85 17.74
C THR A 46 -41.27 -9.89 16.61
N ILE A 47 -42.41 -9.21 16.75
CA ILE A 47 -42.86 -8.18 15.81
C ILE A 47 -42.25 -6.82 16.17
N TYR A 48 -41.52 -6.22 15.22
CA TYR A 48 -41.00 -4.87 15.38
C TYR A 48 -42.10 -3.82 15.26
N GLY A 49 -42.30 -3.01 16.29
CA GLY A 49 -43.39 -2.02 16.38
C GLY A 49 -43.04 -0.62 15.86
N GLY A 50 -41.82 -0.40 15.37
CA GLY A 50 -41.40 0.89 14.86
C GLY A 50 -41.96 1.19 13.47
N ALA A 51 -42.38 2.43 13.24
CA ALA A 51 -42.85 2.89 11.92
C ALA A 51 -41.70 3.20 10.93
N ALA A 52 -40.46 3.25 11.41
CA ALA A 52 -39.24 3.51 10.65
C ALA A 52 -38.07 2.73 11.27
N CYS A 53 -36.93 2.70 10.61
CA CYS A 53 -35.77 1.98 11.10
C CYS A 53 -35.04 2.76 12.18
N ILE A 54 -34.59 2.03 13.21
CA ILE A 54 -33.67 2.60 14.19
C ILE A 54 -32.32 2.83 13.53
N ALA A 55 -31.77 4.02 13.77
CA ALA A 55 -30.44 4.38 13.32
C ALA A 55 -29.44 3.30 13.73
N GLU A 56 -28.62 2.86 12.79
CA GLU A 56 -27.74 1.70 12.93
C GLU A 56 -26.87 1.74 14.21
N ALA A 57 -26.28 2.91 14.52
CA ALA A 57 -25.47 3.12 15.72
C ALA A 57 -26.22 3.00 17.05
N SER A 58 -27.57 2.93 17.04
CA SER A 58 -28.43 2.80 18.22
C SER A 58 -29.10 1.44 18.35
N ARG A 59 -28.83 0.52 17.42
CA ARG A 59 -29.36 -0.85 17.46
C ARG A 59 -28.68 -1.65 18.57
N THR A 60 -29.45 -2.40 19.34
CA THR A 60 -28.92 -3.17 20.49
C THR A 60 -29.47 -4.59 20.61
N GLY A 61 -30.31 -5.03 19.67
CA GLY A 61 -30.87 -6.39 19.67
C GLY A 61 -32.28 -6.47 19.08
N ALA A 62 -32.60 -7.61 18.46
CA ALA A 62 -33.90 -7.88 17.85
C ALA A 62 -35.04 -7.94 18.89
N THR A 63 -35.74 -6.82 19.10
CA THR A 63 -36.90 -6.73 20.01
C THR A 63 -38.09 -6.05 19.35
N ALA A 64 -39.20 -5.87 20.07
CA ALA A 64 -40.35 -5.13 19.56
C ALA A 64 -40.07 -3.62 19.39
N ALA A 65 -39.07 -3.09 20.09
CA ALA A 65 -38.71 -1.67 20.05
C ALA A 65 -37.27 -1.43 19.56
N ASN A 66 -36.57 -2.48 19.14
CA ASN A 66 -35.20 -2.38 18.66
C ASN A 66 -34.89 -3.40 17.54
N LEU A 67 -33.85 -3.11 16.78
CA LEU A 67 -33.32 -3.96 15.73
C LEU A 67 -31.99 -4.59 16.16
N GLU A 68 -31.64 -5.72 15.58
CA GLU A 68 -30.33 -6.36 15.77
C GLU A 68 -29.19 -5.45 15.33
N ALA A 69 -28.07 -5.49 16.06
CA ALA A 69 -26.90 -4.72 15.70
C ALA A 69 -26.29 -5.27 14.40
N THR A 70 -25.84 -4.38 13.53
CA THR A 70 -25.17 -4.81 12.29
C THR A 70 -23.85 -5.49 12.64
N ASN A 71 -23.70 -6.72 12.18
CA ASN A 71 -22.48 -7.50 12.27
C ASN A 71 -22.28 -8.21 10.94
N GLU A 72 -21.83 -7.46 9.94
CA GLU A 72 -21.62 -7.91 8.57
C GLU A 72 -20.36 -8.80 8.42
N ALA A 73 -20.32 -9.54 7.31
CA ALA A 73 -19.16 -10.28 6.85
C ALA A 73 -18.02 -9.31 6.53
N LYS A 74 -16.80 -9.68 6.88
CA LYS A 74 -15.58 -8.93 6.62
C LYS A 74 -14.70 -9.75 5.69
N VAL A 75 -14.40 -9.21 4.52
CA VAL A 75 -13.70 -9.92 3.45
C VAL A 75 -12.45 -9.15 3.05
N ALA A 76 -11.34 -9.86 2.86
CA ALA A 76 -10.13 -9.32 2.25
C ALA A 76 -10.43 -8.83 0.84
N TYR A 77 -10.09 -7.58 0.53
CA TYR A 77 -10.31 -7.02 -0.80
C TYR A 77 -9.60 -7.85 -1.87
N GLU A 78 -8.41 -8.34 -1.55
CA GLU A 78 -7.57 -9.17 -2.41
C GLU A 78 -8.27 -10.47 -2.86
N LEU A 79 -9.20 -11.03 -2.06
CA LEU A 79 -9.97 -12.22 -2.47
C LEU A 79 -11.09 -11.91 -3.48
N THR A 80 -11.44 -10.65 -3.69
CA THR A 80 -12.70 -10.30 -4.37
C THR A 80 -12.63 -10.26 -5.89
N GLY A 81 -11.53 -10.74 -6.50
CA GLY A 81 -11.44 -10.83 -7.96
C GLY A 81 -12.50 -11.75 -8.54
N ASP A 82 -12.75 -12.89 -7.89
CA ASP A 82 -13.85 -13.81 -8.24
C ASP A 82 -14.36 -14.61 -7.02
N LEU A 83 -14.84 -13.93 -5.98
CA LEU A 83 -15.27 -14.58 -4.73
C LEU A 83 -16.74 -14.98 -4.79
N THR A 84 -17.03 -16.26 -4.51
CA THR A 84 -18.37 -16.71 -4.11
C THR A 84 -18.42 -16.84 -2.60
N LEU A 85 -19.35 -16.14 -1.96
CA LEU A 85 -19.52 -16.13 -0.51
C LEU A 85 -20.86 -16.79 -0.18
N ASP A 86 -20.80 -17.90 0.55
CA ASP A 86 -21.97 -18.58 1.11
C ASP A 86 -22.22 -18.06 2.53
N PHE A 87 -23.39 -17.49 2.79
CA PHE A 87 -23.71 -17.01 4.14
C PHE A 87 -24.08 -18.13 5.11
N ASP A 88 -24.14 -19.39 4.69
CA ASP A 88 -24.22 -20.57 5.58
C ASP A 88 -22.83 -20.98 6.14
N ALA A 89 -21.76 -20.34 5.65
CA ALA A 89 -20.40 -20.57 6.14
C ALA A 89 -19.51 -19.38 5.78
N VAL A 90 -19.84 -18.20 6.30
CA VAL A 90 -19.19 -16.93 5.94
C VAL A 90 -17.72 -16.87 6.33
N ASP A 91 -17.29 -17.68 7.30
CA ASP A 91 -15.90 -17.88 7.72
C ASP A 91 -15.23 -19.10 7.07
N GLY A 92 -15.93 -19.80 6.18
CA GLY A 92 -15.50 -21.04 5.55
C GLY A 92 -15.66 -22.29 6.42
N THR A 93 -16.22 -22.17 7.62
CA THR A 93 -16.43 -23.28 8.55
C THR A 93 -17.84 -23.39 9.06
N ASN A 94 -18.26 -22.48 9.95
CA ASN A 94 -19.45 -22.68 10.77
C ASN A 94 -19.96 -21.36 11.39
N THR A 95 -19.83 -20.27 10.66
CA THR A 95 -20.45 -18.98 11.00
C THR A 95 -21.47 -18.62 9.93
N ASP A 96 -22.72 -18.46 10.34
CA ASP A 96 -23.81 -18.09 9.45
C ASP A 96 -23.99 -16.58 9.45
N GLN A 97 -24.37 -15.99 8.32
CA GLN A 97 -24.84 -14.62 8.25
C GLN A 97 -26.33 -14.59 7.87
N HIS A 98 -27.14 -14.04 8.76
CA HIS A 98 -28.56 -13.83 8.49
C HIS A 98 -28.81 -12.47 7.85
N ILE A 99 -29.71 -12.45 6.87
CA ILE A 99 -30.31 -11.23 6.32
C ILE A 99 -31.81 -11.30 6.60
N VAL A 100 -32.32 -10.37 7.42
CA VAL A 100 -33.73 -10.31 7.81
C VAL A 100 -34.35 -9.02 7.31
N TYR A 101 -35.39 -9.13 6.51
CA TYR A 101 -36.18 -8.01 5.99
C TYR A 101 -37.44 -7.82 6.85
N ILE A 102 -37.70 -6.57 7.23
CA ILE A 102 -38.80 -6.21 8.14
C ILE A 102 -39.61 -5.09 7.51
N PRO A 103 -40.78 -5.38 6.91
CA PRO A 103 -41.66 -4.33 6.44
C PRO A 103 -42.36 -3.64 7.61
N THR A 104 -42.51 -2.32 7.56
CA THR A 104 -43.23 -1.54 8.60
C THR A 104 -44.68 -1.24 8.23
N THR A 105 -45.13 -1.76 7.09
CA THR A 105 -46.51 -1.74 6.62
C THR A 105 -46.91 -3.13 6.18
N ASP A 106 -48.17 -3.50 6.41
CA ASP A 106 -48.72 -4.78 5.95
C ASP A 106 -48.51 -4.96 4.45
N ILE A 107 -48.07 -6.16 4.04
CA ILE A 107 -47.89 -6.53 2.65
C ILE A 107 -49.00 -7.52 2.24
N PRO A 108 -49.97 -7.09 1.41
CA PRO A 108 -50.99 -7.99 0.88
C PRO A 108 -50.38 -9.07 -0.04
N GLY A 109 -51.00 -10.25 -0.08
CA GLY A 109 -50.59 -11.32 -1.00
C GLY A 109 -50.70 -10.91 -2.46
N GLY A 110 -49.76 -11.39 -3.30
CA GLY A 110 -49.63 -10.98 -4.70
C GLY A 110 -48.85 -9.69 -4.93
N THR A 111 -48.29 -9.09 -3.87
CA THR A 111 -47.31 -7.99 -3.96
C THR A 111 -45.99 -8.49 -4.55
N LYS A 112 -45.39 -7.68 -5.44
CA LYS A 112 -44.02 -7.83 -5.93
C LYS A 112 -43.09 -6.93 -5.12
N ILE A 113 -42.08 -7.52 -4.48
CA ILE A 113 -41.04 -6.81 -3.74
C ILE A 113 -39.74 -6.95 -4.52
N THR A 114 -39.16 -5.84 -4.97
CA THR A 114 -37.85 -5.85 -5.64
C THR A 114 -36.75 -5.57 -4.63
N ILE A 115 -35.76 -6.45 -4.62
CA ILE A 115 -34.57 -6.38 -3.76
C ILE A 115 -33.35 -6.26 -4.67
N GLU A 116 -32.45 -5.35 -4.33
CA GLU A 116 -31.23 -5.08 -5.05
C GLU A 116 -30.01 -5.29 -4.14
N LEU A 117 -28.99 -5.95 -4.68
CA LEU A 117 -27.63 -5.99 -4.18
C LEU A 117 -26.78 -5.02 -4.99
N SER A 118 -26.04 -4.15 -4.30
CA SER A 118 -25.00 -3.31 -4.91
C SER A 118 -23.63 -3.87 -4.54
N GLY A 119 -22.73 -3.98 -5.52
CA GLY A 119 -21.37 -4.54 -5.33
C GLY A 119 -21.26 -6.06 -5.45
N ALA A 120 -22.37 -6.77 -5.70
CA ALA A 120 -22.40 -8.22 -5.87
C ALA A 120 -23.59 -8.66 -6.74
N THR A 121 -23.62 -9.94 -7.08
CA THR A 121 -24.81 -10.64 -7.61
C THR A 121 -25.18 -11.78 -6.68
N PHE A 122 -26.43 -12.22 -6.67
CA PHE A 122 -26.79 -13.46 -5.96
C PHE A 122 -26.13 -14.66 -6.64
N ALA A 123 -25.68 -15.66 -5.88
CA ALA A 123 -25.06 -16.87 -6.43
C ALA A 123 -25.19 -18.06 -5.47
N GLY A 124 -25.25 -19.29 -5.98
CA GLY A 124 -25.31 -20.49 -5.14
C GLY A 124 -26.67 -20.69 -4.45
N ASN A 125 -27.75 -20.09 -4.98
CA ASN A 125 -29.09 -20.15 -4.39
C ASN A 125 -30.00 -21.15 -5.11
N ALA A 126 -29.46 -22.01 -5.98
CA ALA A 126 -30.25 -22.89 -6.85
C ALA A 126 -31.35 -22.15 -7.64
N ASN A 127 -31.07 -20.90 -8.03
CA ASN A 127 -32.00 -19.97 -8.65
C ASN A 127 -33.29 -19.63 -7.87
N GLN A 128 -33.34 -19.87 -6.56
CA GLN A 128 -34.53 -19.63 -5.74
C GLN A 128 -34.15 -19.10 -4.35
N ILE A 129 -34.80 -18.02 -3.92
CA ILE A 129 -34.72 -17.51 -2.55
C ILE A 129 -36.14 -17.36 -2.03
N HIS A 130 -36.32 -17.57 -0.74
CA HIS A 130 -37.56 -17.41 -0.01
C HIS A 130 -37.43 -16.33 1.06
N LEU A 131 -38.53 -15.61 1.29
CA LEU A 131 -38.73 -14.85 2.53
C LEU A 131 -39.54 -15.74 3.47
N VAL A 132 -38.92 -16.18 4.56
CA VAL A 132 -39.53 -17.10 5.53
C VAL A 132 -39.86 -16.38 6.82
N LYS A 133 -40.98 -16.77 7.45
CA LYS A 133 -41.38 -16.33 8.79
C LYS A 133 -41.55 -17.52 9.72
N ASP A 134 -41.54 -17.25 11.03
CA ASP A 134 -42.06 -18.19 12.01
C ASP A 134 -43.54 -18.53 11.69
N ALA A 135 -43.83 -19.82 11.51
CA ALA A 135 -45.15 -20.27 11.07
C ALA A 135 -46.21 -20.03 12.16
N ASP A 136 -45.84 -20.25 13.42
CA ASP A 136 -46.75 -20.24 14.57
C ASP A 136 -46.55 -19.02 15.50
N GLY A 137 -45.59 -18.13 15.19
CA GLY A 137 -45.29 -16.92 15.98
C GLY A 137 -44.89 -17.24 17.43
N SER A 138 -44.26 -18.39 17.63
CA SER A 138 -43.97 -19.01 18.93
C SER A 138 -42.46 -19.11 19.23
N GLY A 139 -41.58 -18.71 18.31
CA GLY A 139 -40.15 -18.47 18.56
C GLY A 139 -39.20 -19.56 18.07
N ALA A 140 -38.06 -19.67 18.74
CA ALA A 140 -37.08 -20.72 18.42
C ALA A 140 -37.68 -22.13 18.67
N ASN A 141 -37.30 -23.10 17.82
CA ASN A 141 -37.83 -24.48 17.83
C ASN A 141 -39.26 -24.66 17.27
N THR A 142 -39.80 -23.66 16.58
CA THR A 142 -41.05 -23.80 15.80
C THR A 142 -40.78 -23.71 14.30
N ASN A 143 -41.59 -24.44 13.54
CA ASN A 143 -41.49 -24.51 12.09
C ASN A 143 -41.53 -23.12 11.45
N PHE A 144 -40.85 -22.97 10.33
CA PHE A 144 -40.94 -21.78 9.50
C PHE A 144 -41.57 -22.10 8.15
N GLU A 145 -42.13 -21.07 7.52
CA GLU A 145 -42.74 -21.15 6.19
C GLU A 145 -42.42 -19.94 5.32
N ALA A 146 -42.28 -20.17 4.01
CA ALA A 146 -42.13 -19.13 3.02
C ALA A 146 -43.45 -18.37 2.81
N VAL A 147 -43.36 -17.05 2.93
CA VAL A 147 -44.45 -16.11 2.61
C VAL A 147 -44.24 -15.38 1.28
N ALA A 148 -43.02 -15.42 0.75
CA ALA A 148 -42.70 -15.00 -0.60
C ALA A 148 -41.56 -15.83 -1.19
N SER A 149 -41.51 -15.90 -2.51
CA SER A 149 -40.47 -16.59 -3.26
C SER A 149 -40.00 -15.72 -4.42
N SER A 150 -38.70 -15.73 -4.73
CA SER A 150 -38.14 -15.06 -5.90
C SER A 150 -38.65 -15.67 -7.22
N ASP A 151 -38.55 -14.93 -8.31
CA ASP A 151 -39.08 -15.28 -9.65
C ASP A 151 -38.19 -16.20 -10.50
N GLY A 152 -37.36 -17.03 -9.87
CA GLY A 152 -36.70 -18.19 -10.50
C GLY A 152 -35.47 -17.91 -11.37
N THR A 153 -35.06 -16.64 -11.55
CA THR A 153 -33.77 -16.28 -12.15
C THR A 153 -32.99 -15.41 -11.17
N VAL A 154 -32.42 -16.05 -10.15
CA VAL A 154 -31.74 -15.38 -9.04
C VAL A 154 -30.23 -15.32 -9.27
N ASP A 155 -29.60 -16.45 -9.60
CA ASP A 155 -28.15 -16.52 -9.64
C ASP A 155 -27.60 -15.70 -10.83
N GLY A 156 -26.60 -14.86 -10.57
CA GLY A 156 -26.05 -13.88 -11.51
C GLY A 156 -26.84 -12.58 -11.62
N ALA A 157 -27.97 -12.42 -10.91
CA ALA A 157 -28.71 -11.17 -10.86
C ALA A 157 -28.28 -10.31 -9.67
N SER A 158 -28.16 -9.00 -9.86
CA SER A 158 -28.02 -8.02 -8.77
C SER A 158 -29.39 -7.52 -8.28
N SER A 159 -30.47 -7.82 -8.99
CA SER A 159 -31.82 -7.45 -8.62
C SER A 159 -32.76 -8.63 -8.80
N ILE A 160 -33.54 -8.94 -7.77
CA ILE A 160 -34.51 -10.04 -7.74
C ILE A 160 -35.87 -9.55 -7.31
N THR A 161 -36.93 -10.22 -7.78
CA THR A 161 -38.29 -9.89 -7.38
C THR A 161 -38.91 -11.05 -6.61
N PHE A 162 -39.33 -10.79 -5.38
CA PHE A 162 -40.14 -11.69 -4.59
C PHE A 162 -41.62 -11.50 -4.90
N LEU A 163 -42.32 -12.61 -5.16
CA LEU A 163 -43.78 -12.63 -5.23
C LEU A 163 -44.32 -13.19 -3.91
N THR A 164 -45.09 -12.37 -3.20
CA THR A 164 -45.79 -12.79 -1.98
C THR A 164 -46.90 -13.78 -2.30
N LYS A 165 -47.05 -14.81 -1.48
CA LYS A 165 -48.03 -15.88 -1.67
C LYS A 165 -49.46 -15.32 -1.65
N ALA A 166 -50.29 -15.80 -2.58
CA ALA A 166 -51.67 -15.34 -2.69
C ALA A 166 -52.49 -15.73 -1.44
N GLY A 167 -53.36 -14.83 -0.98
CA GLY A 167 -54.29 -15.09 0.12
C GLY A 167 -53.69 -14.98 1.53
N ILE A 168 -52.40 -14.68 1.68
CA ILE A 168 -51.79 -14.34 2.97
C ILE A 168 -51.41 -12.86 3.00
N THR A 169 -51.51 -12.23 4.17
CA THR A 169 -50.98 -10.88 4.41
C THR A 169 -49.78 -11.01 5.33
N ILE A 170 -48.65 -10.45 4.95
CA ILE A 170 -47.48 -10.33 5.83
C ILE A 170 -47.74 -9.12 6.72
N GLY A 171 -47.83 -9.32 8.03
CA GLY A 171 -48.06 -8.23 8.97
C GLY A 171 -46.86 -7.28 9.08
N ALA A 172 -47.12 -6.00 9.32
CA ALA A 172 -46.10 -5.02 9.65
C ALA A 172 -45.26 -5.48 10.86
N GLY A 173 -43.96 -5.25 10.80
CA GLY A 173 -42.97 -5.62 11.81
C GLY A 173 -42.52 -7.08 11.78
N THR A 174 -43.08 -7.91 10.90
CA THR A 174 -42.70 -9.33 10.78
C THR A 174 -41.25 -9.45 10.32
N ARG A 175 -40.46 -10.29 11.01
CA ARG A 175 -39.10 -10.63 10.59
C ARG A 175 -39.14 -11.70 9.50
N LEU A 176 -38.64 -11.35 8.32
CA LEU A 176 -38.58 -12.23 7.18
C LEU A 176 -37.13 -12.57 6.86
N ALA A 177 -36.70 -13.77 7.21
CA ALA A 177 -35.35 -14.22 6.92
C ALA A 177 -35.24 -14.63 5.44
N PHE A 178 -34.11 -14.28 4.82
CA PHE A 178 -33.74 -14.79 3.50
C PHE A 178 -33.28 -16.23 3.66
N SER A 179 -33.88 -17.16 2.89
CA SER A 179 -33.48 -18.55 2.92
C SER A 179 -33.52 -19.23 1.55
N ARG A 180 -32.60 -20.18 1.31
CA ARG A 180 -32.60 -21.08 0.15
C ARG A 180 -33.71 -22.13 0.24
N ILE A 181 -34.22 -22.43 1.43
CA ILE A 181 -35.31 -23.40 1.62
C ILE A 181 -36.61 -22.72 2.06
N SER A 182 -37.75 -23.34 1.70
CA SER A 182 -39.07 -22.72 1.89
C SER A 182 -39.77 -23.09 3.20
N THR A 183 -39.36 -24.17 3.86
CA THR A 183 -39.92 -24.65 5.12
C THR A 183 -38.88 -25.45 5.89
N GLY A 184 -38.91 -25.39 7.22
CA GLY A 184 -38.05 -26.21 8.08
C GLY A 184 -38.74 -26.57 9.39
N ALA A 185 -38.17 -27.55 10.10
CA ALA A 185 -38.71 -28.01 11.38
C ALA A 185 -38.58 -26.95 12.48
N ASP A 186 -37.53 -26.13 12.40
CA ASP A 186 -37.32 -24.97 13.25
C ASP A 186 -36.42 -23.91 12.60
N SER A 187 -36.26 -22.76 13.29
CA SER A 187 -35.45 -21.62 12.85
C SER A 187 -33.94 -21.90 12.70
N THR A 188 -33.41 -23.01 13.22
CA THR A 188 -32.00 -23.42 13.01
C THR A 188 -31.80 -24.08 11.65
N ALA A 189 -32.88 -24.54 11.01
CA ALA A 189 -32.85 -25.08 9.66
C ALA A 189 -32.94 -24.00 8.57
N ILE A 190 -32.92 -22.71 8.94
CA ILE A 190 -32.88 -21.62 7.96
C ILE A 190 -31.52 -21.67 7.27
N ASP A 191 -31.56 -21.93 5.97
CA ASP A 191 -30.38 -22.01 5.11
C ASP A 191 -30.14 -20.64 4.45
N PRO A 192 -29.12 -19.86 4.85
CA PRO A 192 -28.85 -18.51 4.32
C PRO A 192 -28.50 -18.48 2.83
N VAL A 193 -28.51 -17.28 2.24
CA VAL A 193 -28.29 -17.10 0.80
C VAL A 193 -26.80 -16.94 0.45
N GLY A 194 -26.43 -17.22 -0.79
CA GLY A 194 -25.09 -16.95 -1.31
C GLY A 194 -25.04 -15.74 -2.25
N ILE A 195 -23.86 -15.13 -2.35
CA ILE A 195 -23.55 -14.04 -3.28
C ILE A 195 -22.23 -14.28 -4.01
N LYS A 196 -22.03 -13.54 -5.10
CA LYS A 196 -20.78 -13.49 -5.86
C LYS A 196 -20.31 -12.06 -6.01
N ILE A 197 -19.06 -11.81 -5.61
CA ILE A 197 -18.35 -10.53 -5.68
C ILE A 197 -17.25 -10.71 -6.73
N ALA A 198 -17.18 -9.80 -7.69
CA ALA A 198 -16.18 -9.82 -8.76
C ALA A 198 -15.68 -8.40 -9.02
N ASN A 199 -14.51 -8.10 -8.48
CA ASN A 199 -13.79 -6.85 -8.64
C ASN A 199 -12.65 -7.03 -9.64
N THR A 200 -12.23 -5.93 -10.26
CA THR A 200 -11.15 -5.95 -11.27
C THR A 200 -10.07 -4.90 -11.00
N THR A 201 -10.27 -4.09 -9.96
CA THR A 201 -9.33 -3.03 -9.60
C THR A 201 -8.33 -3.58 -8.59
N CYS A 202 -7.04 -3.36 -8.83
CA CYS A 202 -5.98 -3.70 -7.89
C CYS A 202 -6.19 -3.06 -6.51
N THR A 203 -5.55 -3.64 -5.51
CA THR A 203 -5.70 -3.27 -4.10
C THR A 203 -4.74 -2.16 -3.71
N THR A 204 -5.18 -1.23 -2.86
CA THR A 204 -4.30 -0.24 -2.22
C THR A 204 -4.59 -0.22 -0.73
N ALA A 205 -3.71 0.38 0.07
CA ALA A 205 -3.92 0.55 1.52
C ALA A 205 -5.22 1.30 1.88
N SER A 206 -5.80 2.05 0.94
CA SER A 206 -7.05 2.80 1.10
C SER A 206 -8.25 2.22 0.35
N THR A 207 -8.07 1.11 -0.38
CA THR A 207 -9.15 0.53 -1.18
C THR A 207 -10.20 -0.10 -0.26
N THR A 208 -11.40 0.47 -0.23
CA THR A 208 -12.52 -0.07 0.56
C THR A 208 -13.75 -0.17 -0.31
N GLN A 209 -14.48 -1.27 -0.18
CA GLN A 209 -15.77 -1.47 -0.83
C GLN A 209 -16.75 -2.10 0.15
N SER A 210 -18.02 -2.11 -0.21
CA SER A 210 -19.05 -2.80 0.57
C SER A 210 -20.13 -3.33 -0.34
N VAL A 211 -20.65 -4.51 -0.01
CA VAL A 211 -21.89 -5.01 -0.60
C VAL A 211 -23.04 -4.49 0.25
N THR A 212 -24.07 -3.94 -0.39
CA THR A 212 -25.27 -3.46 0.29
C THR A 212 -26.52 -4.08 -0.29
N ILE A 213 -27.54 -4.30 0.56
CA ILE A 213 -28.87 -4.78 0.17
C ILE A 213 -29.92 -3.70 0.38
N LYS A 214 -30.89 -3.62 -0.52
CA LYS A 214 -31.99 -2.64 -0.45
C LYS A 214 -33.27 -3.19 -1.06
N SER A 215 -34.42 -2.94 -0.43
CA SER A 215 -35.71 -3.06 -1.11
C SER A 215 -36.02 -1.77 -1.84
N THR A 216 -36.10 -1.83 -3.17
CA THR A 216 -36.25 -0.64 -4.02
C THR A 216 -37.70 -0.35 -4.38
N SER A 217 -38.55 -1.38 -4.41
CA SER A 217 -39.97 -1.22 -4.67
C SER A 217 -40.79 -2.35 -4.05
N ALA A 218 -42.04 -2.04 -3.73
CA ALA A 218 -43.05 -3.00 -3.32
C ALA A 218 -44.40 -2.56 -3.87
N ILE A 219 -44.97 -3.34 -4.80
CA ILE A 219 -46.16 -2.96 -5.57
C ILE A 219 -47.19 -4.08 -5.53
N THR A 220 -48.44 -3.75 -5.16
CA THR A 220 -49.54 -4.73 -5.13
C THR A 220 -49.92 -5.23 -6.54
N ASP A 221 -50.72 -6.29 -6.60
CA ASP A 221 -51.37 -6.79 -7.83
C ASP A 221 -50.41 -7.12 -8.98
N GLY A 222 -49.31 -7.80 -8.70
CA GLY A 222 -48.39 -8.26 -9.75
C GLY A 222 -47.70 -7.13 -10.52
N GLY A 223 -47.58 -5.92 -9.95
CA GLY A 223 -46.76 -4.82 -10.47
C GLY A 223 -47.51 -3.64 -11.10
N ASN A 224 -48.85 -3.65 -11.11
CA ASN A 224 -49.68 -2.53 -11.61
C ASN A 224 -50.50 -1.84 -10.49
N GLY A 225 -50.29 -2.25 -9.24
CA GLY A 225 -51.04 -1.79 -8.06
C GLY A 225 -50.42 -0.61 -7.32
N TYR A 226 -50.72 -0.49 -6.03
CA TYR A 226 -50.26 0.61 -5.16
C TYR A 226 -48.85 0.35 -4.62
N ASN A 227 -48.06 1.42 -4.48
CA ASN A 227 -46.75 1.37 -3.83
C ASN A 227 -46.91 1.26 -2.30
N ILE A 228 -46.17 0.34 -1.69
CA ILE A 228 -46.12 0.16 -0.24
C ILE A 228 -44.82 0.77 0.29
N GLN A 229 -44.89 2.01 0.76
CA GLN A 229 -43.71 2.75 1.19
C GLN A 229 -42.98 2.08 2.38
N GLY A 230 -43.71 1.54 3.35
CA GLY A 230 -43.15 0.77 4.47
C GLY A 230 -42.53 -0.59 4.10
N ALA A 231 -42.53 -0.94 2.81
CA ALA A 231 -41.85 -2.11 2.27
C ALA A 231 -40.58 -1.72 1.46
N VAL A 232 -40.30 -0.43 1.25
CA VAL A 232 -39.06 0.07 0.61
C VAL A 232 -38.06 0.45 1.70
N SER A 233 -36.79 0.09 1.55
CA SER A 233 -35.77 0.31 2.59
C SER A 233 -34.68 1.30 2.18
N ALA A 234 -33.92 1.79 3.15
CA ALA A 234 -32.56 2.27 2.91
C ALA A 234 -31.60 1.10 2.57
N ALA A 235 -30.41 1.41 2.06
CA ALA A 235 -29.38 0.41 1.83
C ALA A 235 -28.77 -0.03 3.17
N GLN A 236 -28.61 -1.34 3.37
CA GLN A 236 -27.96 -1.93 4.54
C GLN A 236 -26.70 -2.67 4.10
N LYS A 237 -25.60 -2.47 4.83
CA LYS A 237 -24.35 -3.18 4.55
C LYS A 237 -24.50 -4.66 4.88
N VAL A 238 -24.09 -5.53 3.96
CA VAL A 238 -24.04 -7.00 4.13
C VAL A 238 -22.64 -7.58 4.10
N VAL A 239 -21.69 -6.89 3.44
CA VAL A 239 -20.27 -7.26 3.44
C VAL A 239 -19.43 -5.99 3.50
N ASP A 240 -18.43 -5.97 4.37
CA ASP A 240 -17.36 -4.98 4.45
C ASP A 240 -16.10 -5.54 3.79
N ILE A 241 -15.61 -4.86 2.75
CA ILE A 241 -14.47 -5.33 1.96
C ILE A 241 -13.31 -4.34 2.15
N THR A 242 -12.21 -4.80 2.73
CA THR A 242 -11.06 -3.95 3.08
C THR A 242 -9.73 -4.68 2.83
N PRO A 243 -8.61 -3.96 2.65
CA PRO A 243 -7.33 -4.59 2.30
C PRO A 243 -6.84 -5.42 3.47
N GLN A 244 -6.37 -6.63 3.20
CA GLN A 244 -5.77 -7.50 4.20
C GLN A 244 -4.32 -7.12 4.49
N PHE A 245 -3.55 -6.82 3.45
CA PHE A 245 -2.11 -6.63 3.55
C PHE A 245 -1.71 -5.16 3.49
N TYR A 246 -0.69 -4.78 4.26
CA TYR A 246 -0.08 -3.46 4.19
C TYR A 246 1.43 -3.63 4.17
N ALA A 247 2.03 -3.40 3.01
CA ALA A 247 3.47 -3.50 2.79
C ALA A 247 4.16 -2.15 2.99
N LEU A 248 5.43 -2.16 3.46
CA LEU A 248 6.25 -0.97 3.68
C LEU A 248 5.56 0.17 4.49
N HIS A 249 4.70 -0.18 5.44
CA HIS A 249 3.90 0.77 6.20
C HIS A 249 4.67 1.43 7.34
N GLY A 250 4.42 2.72 7.59
CA GLY A 250 4.90 3.43 8.78
C GLY A 250 6.41 3.68 8.88
N GLY A 251 7.17 3.49 7.79
CA GLY A 251 8.61 3.77 7.75
C GLY A 251 8.95 5.23 7.47
N THR A 252 10.03 5.73 8.07
CA THR A 252 10.60 7.06 7.79
C THR A 252 11.83 6.89 6.91
N THR A 253 11.96 7.72 5.86
CA THR A 253 13.12 7.70 4.96
C THR A 253 14.42 7.80 5.75
N ALA A 254 15.36 6.90 5.49
CA ALA A 254 16.67 6.88 6.12
C ALA A 254 17.55 7.97 5.48
N GLU A 255 17.77 9.07 6.21
CA GLU A 255 18.66 10.15 5.78
C GLU A 255 20.05 9.90 6.37
N VAL A 256 21.00 9.59 5.50
CA VAL A 256 22.38 9.23 5.87
C VAL A 256 23.38 10.02 5.04
N GLN A 257 24.62 10.06 5.50
CA GLN A 257 25.71 10.70 4.76
C GLN A 257 26.81 9.68 4.53
N VAL A 258 27.39 9.66 3.34
CA VAL A 258 28.67 9.01 3.09
C VAL A 258 29.75 9.81 3.79
N ASN A 259 30.61 9.13 4.53
CA ASN A 259 31.69 9.76 5.25
C ASN A 259 32.81 10.14 4.28
N ALA A 260 32.97 11.42 4.02
CA ALA A 260 34.03 12.00 3.22
C ALA A 260 35.12 12.66 4.08
N GLU A 261 35.09 12.51 5.40
CA GLU A 261 36.16 12.93 6.31
C GLU A 261 37.24 11.85 6.44
N SER A 262 38.36 12.19 7.09
CA SER A 262 39.54 11.32 7.26
C SER A 262 39.42 10.37 8.43
N SER A 263 38.37 10.52 9.25
CA SER A 263 38.11 9.64 10.40
C SER A 263 36.63 9.32 10.55
N ASN A 264 36.33 8.22 11.23
CA ASN A 264 34.96 7.84 11.59
C ASN A 264 34.52 8.48 12.90
N SER A 265 33.30 8.18 13.33
CA SER A 265 32.71 8.75 14.55
C SER A 265 33.41 8.35 15.86
N GLU A 266 34.30 7.36 15.81
CA GLU A 266 35.15 6.94 16.93
C GLU A 266 36.56 7.55 16.86
N GLY A 267 36.85 8.38 15.85
CA GLY A 267 38.15 9.01 15.61
C GLY A 267 39.19 8.10 14.96
N ASN A 268 38.79 6.92 14.49
CA ASN A 268 39.69 6.02 13.74
C ASN A 268 39.84 6.52 12.31
N ALA A 269 41.05 6.47 11.77
CA ALA A 269 41.30 6.85 10.38
C ALA A 269 40.55 5.95 9.40
N ILE A 270 39.98 6.54 8.36
CA ILE A 270 39.26 5.84 7.29
C ILE A 270 39.72 6.32 5.92
N VAL A 271 39.39 5.54 4.89
CA VAL A 271 39.44 6.02 3.51
C VAL A 271 38.13 6.77 3.23
N ALA A 272 38.21 7.98 2.70
CA ALA A 272 37.01 8.74 2.36
C ALA A 272 36.09 7.94 1.42
N ARG A 273 34.79 7.98 1.69
CA ARG A 273 33.70 7.34 0.96
C ARG A 273 33.60 5.83 1.07
N THR A 274 34.31 5.19 2.00
CA THR A 274 34.15 3.76 2.27
C THR A 274 33.15 3.45 3.39
N GLU A 275 32.86 4.44 4.24
CA GLU A 275 31.91 4.30 5.35
C GLU A 275 30.75 5.29 5.24
N PHE A 276 29.59 4.97 5.83
CA PHE A 276 28.58 5.96 6.16
C PHE A 276 28.96 6.68 7.46
N VAL A 277 28.48 7.91 7.63
CA VAL A 277 28.49 8.61 8.90
C VAL A 277 27.47 7.96 9.81
N TYR A 278 27.90 7.51 10.99
CA TYR A 278 27.04 6.88 11.97
C TYR A 278 27.35 7.39 13.37
N ASN A 279 26.38 7.32 14.28
CA ASN A 279 26.60 7.57 15.69
C ASN A 279 26.73 6.23 16.43
N ALA A 280 27.82 6.05 17.17
CA ALA A 280 28.11 4.81 17.89
C ALA A 280 27.10 4.47 19.01
N ALA A 281 26.21 5.39 19.42
CA ALA A 281 25.14 5.11 20.36
C ALA A 281 24.11 4.12 19.80
N ALA A 282 23.71 3.12 20.59
CA ALA A 282 22.89 1.98 20.14
C ALA A 282 21.60 2.37 19.39
N ASN A 283 20.88 3.39 19.86
CA ASN A 283 19.62 3.82 19.25
C ASN A 283 19.80 4.41 17.85
N ASN A 284 20.97 4.99 17.57
CA ASN A 284 21.28 5.63 16.29
C ASN A 284 21.87 4.65 15.27
N ARG A 285 22.35 3.48 15.73
CA ARG A 285 22.80 2.38 14.85
C ARG A 285 21.67 1.73 14.04
N LEU A 286 20.41 2.00 14.42
CA LEU A 286 19.22 1.57 13.67
C LEU A 286 18.93 2.44 12.43
N VAL A 287 19.70 3.50 12.21
CA VAL A 287 19.61 4.37 11.02
C VAL A 287 20.83 4.17 10.12
N ALA A 288 22.03 4.12 10.71
CA ALA A 288 23.26 3.86 9.97
C ALA A 288 24.31 3.14 10.81
N THR A 289 25.11 2.30 10.17
CA THR A 289 26.38 1.75 10.66
C THR A 289 27.50 2.16 9.70
N SER A 290 28.73 1.73 9.92
CA SER A 290 29.83 2.06 8.98
C SER A 290 29.55 1.56 7.57
N SER A 291 28.84 0.43 7.38
CA SER A 291 28.61 -0.16 6.05
C SER A 291 27.15 -0.19 5.60
N GLN A 292 26.20 0.23 6.44
CA GLN A 292 24.77 0.08 6.19
C GLN A 292 24.01 1.38 6.47
N ALA A 293 23.11 1.74 5.57
CA ALA A 293 22.02 2.68 5.83
C ALA A 293 20.71 1.89 5.89
N ILE A 294 19.90 2.12 6.91
CA ILE A 294 18.82 1.21 7.32
C ILE A 294 17.47 1.94 7.30
N TYR A 295 16.57 1.47 6.43
CA TYR A 295 15.17 1.86 6.39
C TYR A 295 14.30 0.80 7.10
N LYS A 296 13.78 1.15 8.28
CA LYS A 296 12.80 0.34 9.03
C LYS A 296 11.39 0.56 8.49
N ASN A 297 10.64 -0.51 8.29
CA ASN A 297 9.23 -0.47 7.90
C ASN A 297 8.41 -1.60 8.53
N GLY A 298 7.10 -1.54 8.33
CA GLY A 298 6.13 -2.50 8.83
C GLY A 298 5.39 -3.24 7.73
N PHE A 299 5.15 -4.52 7.97
CA PHE A 299 4.30 -5.39 7.17
C PHE A 299 3.14 -5.87 8.04
N TYR A 300 1.90 -5.65 7.61
CA TYR A 300 0.71 -6.02 8.38
C TYR A 300 -0.15 -7.00 7.62
N ASN A 301 -0.59 -8.06 8.29
CA ASN A 301 -1.57 -9.01 7.80
C ASN A 301 -2.80 -9.01 8.73
N ARG A 302 -3.95 -8.61 8.18
CA ARG A 302 -5.22 -8.51 8.90
C ARG A 302 -6.06 -9.78 8.91
N ALA A 303 -5.55 -10.93 8.46
CA ALA A 303 -6.32 -12.17 8.35
C ALA A 303 -7.18 -12.49 9.59
N ALA A 304 -6.63 -12.36 10.80
CA ALA A 304 -7.36 -12.62 12.05
C ALA A 304 -8.50 -11.64 12.38
N LEU A 305 -8.65 -10.56 11.62
CA LEU A 305 -9.69 -9.53 11.78
C LEU A 305 -10.79 -9.64 10.73
N LEU A 306 -10.68 -10.60 9.81
CA LEU A 306 -11.57 -10.82 8.67
C LEU A 306 -12.22 -12.21 8.80
N ASP A 307 -13.38 -12.39 8.18
CA ASP A 307 -14.05 -13.70 8.08
C ASP A 307 -13.52 -14.49 6.87
N GLN A 308 -13.21 -13.80 5.76
CA GLN A 308 -12.55 -14.37 4.58
C GLN A 308 -11.24 -13.64 4.33
N ALA A 309 -10.14 -14.39 4.25
CA ALA A 309 -8.78 -13.88 4.09
C ALA A 309 -7.92 -14.79 3.21
N ILE A 310 -6.95 -14.21 2.51
CA ILE A 310 -5.90 -14.94 1.80
C ILE A 310 -4.97 -15.59 2.82
N THR A 311 -4.63 -16.85 2.59
CA THR A 311 -3.52 -17.51 3.27
C THR A 311 -2.31 -17.44 2.37
N LEU A 312 -1.24 -16.78 2.81
CA LEU A 312 -0.04 -16.64 2.00
C LEU A 312 0.59 -18.02 1.71
N ASP A 313 0.95 -18.26 0.46
CA ASP A 313 1.66 -19.44 -0.02
C ASP A 313 2.93 -19.10 -0.83
N ALA A 314 3.38 -20.01 -1.70
CA ALA A 314 4.63 -19.89 -2.45
C ALA A 314 4.48 -19.19 -3.81
N ASP A 315 3.26 -18.97 -4.26
CA ASP A 315 2.96 -18.22 -5.48
C ASP A 315 2.85 -16.70 -5.17
N ASP A 316 2.78 -16.32 -3.88
CA ASP A 316 2.68 -14.93 -3.44
C ASP A 316 4.04 -14.24 -3.28
N HIS A 317 4.26 -13.16 -4.04
CA HIS A 317 5.50 -12.40 -4.03
C HIS A 317 5.29 -10.91 -3.79
N LEU A 318 6.16 -10.32 -2.98
CA LEU A 318 6.42 -8.88 -3.09
C LEU A 318 7.45 -8.67 -4.19
N GLU A 319 6.99 -8.20 -5.33
CA GLU A 319 7.85 -7.71 -6.39
C GLU A 319 8.46 -6.37 -5.97
N THR A 320 9.78 -6.23 -6.11
CA THR A 320 10.47 -4.98 -5.79
C THR A 320 11.47 -4.59 -6.88
N ALA A 321 11.55 -3.30 -7.15
CA ALA A 321 12.59 -2.70 -7.99
C ALA A 321 13.26 -1.54 -7.26
N PHE A 322 14.60 -1.55 -7.23
CA PHE A 322 15.38 -0.52 -6.54
C PHE A 322 15.93 0.48 -7.56
N VAL A 323 15.55 1.75 -7.40
CA VAL A 323 15.92 2.83 -8.31
C VAL A 323 16.68 3.89 -7.53
N ALA A 324 17.83 4.31 -8.06
CA ALA A 324 18.59 5.42 -7.51
C ALA A 324 18.59 6.61 -8.47
N THR A 325 18.45 7.83 -7.95
CA THR A 325 18.47 9.05 -8.80
C THR A 325 19.84 9.34 -9.42
N ALA A 326 20.91 8.76 -8.86
CA ALA A 326 22.25 8.72 -9.42
C ALA A 326 22.94 7.42 -8.97
N GLU A 327 23.99 7.01 -9.69
CA GLU A 327 24.70 5.75 -9.44
C GLU A 327 25.25 5.67 -8.01
N PRO A 328 24.81 4.73 -7.15
CA PRO A 328 25.30 4.62 -5.77
C PRO A 328 26.76 4.15 -5.65
N GLY A 329 27.26 3.46 -6.67
CA GLY A 329 28.57 2.79 -6.67
C GLY A 329 28.42 1.29 -6.94
N ALA A 330 29.45 0.66 -7.50
CA ALA A 330 29.37 -0.74 -7.95
C ALA A 330 29.15 -1.74 -6.78
N ASN A 331 29.69 -1.40 -5.60
CA ASN A 331 29.65 -2.22 -4.38
C ASN A 331 28.42 -1.94 -3.50
N VAL A 332 27.64 -0.92 -3.85
CA VAL A 332 26.44 -0.56 -3.10
C VAL A 332 25.26 -1.38 -3.60
N LYS A 333 24.63 -2.13 -2.70
CA LYS A 333 23.51 -3.04 -2.99
C LYS A 333 22.37 -2.85 -1.99
N MET A 334 21.16 -3.22 -2.39
CA MET A 334 20.02 -3.34 -1.49
C MET A 334 19.96 -4.74 -0.87
N ARG A 335 19.69 -4.81 0.42
CA ARG A 335 19.44 -6.06 1.16
C ARG A 335 18.24 -5.93 2.08
N LEU A 336 17.65 -7.06 2.44
CA LEU A 336 16.53 -7.15 3.36
C LEU A 336 16.95 -7.94 4.61
N TYR A 337 16.46 -7.51 5.76
CA TYR A 337 16.63 -8.22 7.02
C TYR A 337 15.28 -8.30 7.75
N ASN A 338 15.00 -9.46 8.34
CA ASN A 338 13.77 -9.76 9.09
C ASN A 338 14.11 -9.96 10.57
N GLY A 339 14.88 -9.05 11.14
CA GLY A 339 15.26 -9.14 12.53
C GLY A 339 16.42 -8.22 12.90
N ARG A 340 16.58 -8.05 14.21
CA ARG A 340 17.75 -7.41 14.80
C ARG A 340 18.05 -8.03 16.16
N THR A 341 19.23 -7.77 16.70
CA THR A 341 19.56 -8.08 18.08
C THR A 341 19.04 -6.98 19.00
N ALA A 342 18.15 -7.31 19.94
CA ALA A 342 17.50 -6.36 20.85
C ALA A 342 18.47 -5.36 21.51
N ALA A 343 19.58 -5.88 22.06
CA ALA A 343 20.53 -5.12 22.86
C ALA A 343 21.44 -4.17 22.06
N THR A 344 21.71 -4.49 20.80
CA THR A 344 22.72 -3.78 19.99
C THR A 344 22.13 -3.08 18.77
N GLY A 345 20.90 -3.45 18.37
CA GLY A 345 20.27 -2.97 17.15
C GLY A 345 20.87 -3.54 15.87
N VAL A 346 21.86 -4.45 15.97
CA VAL A 346 22.51 -5.06 14.80
C VAL A 346 21.50 -5.92 14.06
N LEU A 347 21.38 -5.71 12.75
CA LEU A 347 20.47 -6.49 11.92
C LEU A 347 20.86 -7.96 11.91
N ASP A 348 19.85 -8.82 11.97
CA ASP A 348 19.97 -10.27 12.00
C ASP A 348 19.04 -10.86 10.94
N THR A 349 19.36 -12.07 10.48
CA THR A 349 18.55 -12.84 9.51
C THR A 349 18.29 -12.10 8.20
N SER A 350 19.22 -12.26 7.27
CA SER A 350 19.06 -11.77 5.90
C SER A 350 17.92 -12.49 5.20
N VAL A 351 17.04 -11.73 4.56
CA VAL A 351 16.01 -12.24 3.65
C VAL A 351 16.50 -12.04 2.21
N PRO A 352 16.48 -13.07 1.36
CA PRO A 352 16.83 -12.92 -0.04
C PRO A 352 15.78 -12.05 -0.75
N VAL A 353 16.21 -11.07 -1.54
CA VAL A 353 15.29 -10.27 -2.38
C VAL A 353 14.67 -11.09 -3.51
N GLN A 354 15.31 -12.19 -3.90
CA GLN A 354 14.82 -13.16 -4.87
C GLN A 354 15.36 -14.54 -4.51
N THR A 355 14.55 -15.59 -4.73
CA THR A 355 14.94 -17.00 -4.61
C THR A 355 16.28 -17.24 -5.33
N GLY A 356 17.38 -17.37 -4.56
CA GLY A 356 18.74 -17.44 -5.10
C GLY A 356 19.82 -16.51 -4.52
N THR A 357 19.57 -15.76 -3.43
CA THR A 357 20.60 -15.03 -2.64
C THR A 357 21.41 -13.94 -3.37
N VAL A 358 20.82 -13.23 -4.33
CA VAL A 358 21.51 -12.10 -5.00
C VAL A 358 21.18 -10.78 -4.29
N PRO A 359 22.15 -9.95 -3.87
CA PRO A 359 21.87 -8.59 -3.41
C PRO A 359 21.19 -7.74 -4.48
N GLY A 360 20.23 -6.91 -4.09
CA GLY A 360 19.52 -6.02 -5.00
C GLY A 360 20.44 -5.00 -5.66
N SER A 361 20.35 -4.85 -6.96
CA SER A 361 21.07 -3.84 -7.74
C SER A 361 20.19 -2.63 -8.00
N PHE A 362 20.80 -1.46 -8.15
CA PHE A 362 20.09 -0.21 -8.44
C PHE A 362 20.07 0.06 -9.95
N GLY A 363 18.86 0.24 -10.49
CA GLY A 363 18.68 0.92 -11.77
C GLY A 363 18.67 2.45 -11.60
N LEU A 364 18.93 3.20 -12.67
CA LEU A 364 18.77 4.67 -12.67
C LEU A 364 17.35 5.11 -13.06
N THR A 365 16.57 4.18 -13.59
CA THR A 365 15.14 4.34 -13.89
C THR A 365 14.43 3.05 -13.52
N GLN A 366 13.13 3.12 -13.24
CA GLN A 366 12.31 1.95 -12.95
C GLN A 366 12.37 0.92 -14.08
N ALA A 367 12.29 1.37 -15.35
CA ALA A 367 12.36 0.49 -16.53
C ALA A 367 13.71 -0.22 -16.72
N ALA A 368 14.80 0.33 -16.16
CA ALA A 368 16.15 -0.26 -16.22
C ALA A 368 16.52 -1.03 -14.95
N ALA A 369 15.73 -0.93 -13.89
CA ALA A 369 15.95 -1.66 -12.65
C ALA A 369 15.55 -3.13 -12.81
N THR A 370 16.28 -4.02 -12.15
CA THR A 370 15.87 -5.42 -12.03
C THR A 370 14.69 -5.53 -11.07
N VAL A 371 13.67 -6.30 -11.46
CA VAL A 371 12.56 -6.69 -10.58
C VAL A 371 12.94 -7.97 -9.84
N TYR A 372 12.73 -7.97 -8.52
CA TYR A 372 13.04 -9.06 -7.61
C TYR A 372 11.77 -9.55 -6.92
N ASN A 373 11.59 -10.87 -6.82
CA ASN A 373 10.40 -11.48 -6.21
C ASN A 373 10.77 -12.07 -4.85
N THR A 374 10.37 -11.40 -3.77
CA THR A 374 10.55 -11.90 -2.40
C THR A 374 9.27 -12.61 -1.96
N GLU A 375 9.38 -13.83 -1.42
CA GLU A 375 8.24 -14.59 -0.88
C GLU A 375 7.48 -13.75 0.15
N ALA A 376 6.18 -13.54 -0.06
CA ALA A 376 5.37 -12.69 0.80
C ALA A 376 5.33 -13.22 2.24
N VAL A 377 5.32 -14.55 2.41
CA VAL A 377 5.35 -15.19 3.73
C VAL A 377 6.56 -14.77 4.56
N ASP A 378 7.72 -14.56 3.94
CA ASP A 378 8.97 -14.14 4.60
C ASP A 378 8.92 -12.68 5.08
N LEU A 379 8.04 -11.86 4.48
CA LEU A 379 7.90 -10.44 4.80
C LEU A 379 6.80 -10.18 5.82
N PHE A 380 5.70 -10.95 5.77
CA PHE A 380 4.57 -10.79 6.69
C PHE A 380 4.68 -11.65 7.95
N THR A 381 5.67 -12.55 8.03
CA THR A 381 5.90 -13.40 9.21
C THR A 381 7.16 -12.96 9.96
N PRO A 382 7.06 -12.61 11.25
CA PRO A 382 8.23 -12.37 12.08
C PRO A 382 9.14 -13.58 12.13
N ASN A 383 10.44 -13.35 11.95
CA ASN A 383 11.42 -14.40 12.12
C ASN A 383 11.41 -14.95 13.56
N ALA A 384 11.41 -16.28 13.70
CA ALA A 384 11.48 -16.99 14.98
C ALA A 384 12.93 -17.23 15.47
N GLY A 385 13.93 -16.61 14.83
CA GLY A 385 15.35 -16.74 15.15
C GLY A 385 15.78 -16.05 16.44
N THR A 386 17.10 -15.82 16.58
CA THR A 386 17.72 -15.21 17.78
C THR A 386 17.47 -13.70 17.93
N GLY A 387 16.93 -13.05 16.89
CA GLY A 387 16.54 -11.63 16.93
C GLY A 387 15.26 -11.38 17.73
N ASP A 388 15.01 -10.12 18.10
CA ASP A 388 13.72 -9.71 18.68
C ASP A 388 12.70 -9.37 17.60
N ALA A 389 11.46 -9.82 17.80
CA ALA A 389 10.32 -9.34 17.05
C ALA A 389 9.85 -8.00 17.64
N GLU A 390 9.83 -6.97 16.81
CA GLU A 390 9.32 -5.65 17.19
C GLU A 390 7.80 -5.71 17.42
N PRO A 391 7.26 -5.06 18.46
CA PRO A 391 5.83 -5.03 18.68
C PRO A 391 5.10 -4.17 17.65
N ASN A 392 3.85 -4.52 17.37
CA ASN A 392 2.95 -3.71 16.57
C ASN A 392 2.73 -2.34 17.26
N ALA A 393 3.08 -1.25 16.57
CA ALA A 393 2.92 0.11 17.09
C ALA A 393 1.51 0.70 16.90
N GLN A 394 0.64 0.04 16.13
CA GLN A 394 -0.70 0.53 15.77
C GLN A 394 -1.70 0.32 16.91
N THR A 395 -2.42 1.40 17.24
CA THR A 395 -3.42 1.41 18.32
C THR A 395 -4.84 1.66 17.82
N THR A 396 -5.01 1.84 16.51
CA THR A 396 -6.30 2.16 15.88
C THR A 396 -6.59 1.24 14.70
N ALA A 397 -7.88 1.05 14.40
CA ALA A 397 -8.30 0.41 13.17
C ALA A 397 -7.74 1.17 11.94
N PRO A 398 -7.49 0.47 10.80
CA PRO A 398 -7.78 -0.94 10.56
C PRO A 398 -6.70 -1.92 11.04
N LEU A 399 -5.56 -1.44 11.55
CA LEU A 399 -4.38 -2.27 11.87
C LEU A 399 -4.32 -2.76 13.32
N LEU A 400 -5.20 -2.26 14.20
CA LEU A 400 -5.31 -2.73 15.58
C LEU A 400 -5.64 -4.23 15.60
N GLY A 401 -4.76 -5.03 16.21
CA GLY A 401 -4.92 -6.49 16.33
C GLY A 401 -4.43 -7.28 15.11
N ALA A 402 -3.89 -6.63 14.08
CA ALA A 402 -3.29 -7.31 12.94
C ALA A 402 -1.94 -7.95 13.31
N THR A 403 -1.62 -9.06 12.64
CA THR A 403 -0.27 -9.64 12.67
C THR A 403 0.71 -8.64 12.06
N TYR A 404 1.82 -8.41 12.74
CA TYR A 404 2.82 -7.41 12.37
C TYR A 404 4.19 -8.03 12.25
N ASN A 405 4.91 -7.64 11.21
CA ASN A 405 6.33 -7.88 11.08
C ASN A 405 7.11 -6.59 10.79
N ALA A 406 8.30 -6.46 11.35
CA ALA A 406 9.22 -5.38 11.06
C ALA A 406 10.29 -5.85 10.09
N MET A 407 10.43 -5.14 8.98
CA MET A 407 11.46 -5.41 7.98
C MET A 407 12.44 -4.25 7.91
N TYR A 408 13.65 -4.54 7.44
CA TYR A 408 14.72 -3.56 7.28
C TYR A 408 15.28 -3.64 5.86
N TYR A 409 15.05 -2.59 5.07
CA TYR A 409 15.64 -2.42 3.76
C TYR A 409 16.95 -1.66 3.93
N VAL A 410 18.04 -2.19 3.39
CA VAL A 410 19.39 -1.73 3.71
C VAL A 410 20.17 -1.43 2.45
N VAL A 411 20.60 -0.18 2.31
CA VAL A 411 21.67 0.17 1.38
C VAL A 411 22.99 -0.21 2.03
N GLU A 412 23.64 -1.24 1.50
CA GLU A 412 24.86 -1.83 2.06
C GLU A 412 26.05 -1.66 1.10
N ASN A 413 27.19 -1.26 1.64
CA ASN A 413 28.47 -1.24 0.91
C ASN A 413 29.23 -2.54 1.16
N ASN A 414 29.34 -3.39 0.13
CA ASN A 414 30.02 -4.67 0.24
C ASN A 414 30.88 -4.97 -1.02
N PRO A 415 32.19 -5.19 -0.91
CA PRO A 415 33.00 -5.16 0.32
C PRO A 415 33.01 -3.77 0.97
N THR A 416 33.26 -3.73 2.29
CA THR A 416 33.13 -2.51 3.13
C THR A 416 34.16 -1.42 2.83
N ASP A 417 35.16 -1.72 2.01
CA ASP A 417 36.17 -0.79 1.50
C ASP A 417 35.80 -0.21 0.12
N GLY A 418 34.60 -0.51 -0.39
CA GLY A 418 34.10 0.01 -1.64
C GLY A 418 33.89 1.53 -1.62
N ILE A 419 34.30 2.23 -2.69
CA ILE A 419 34.01 3.66 -2.83
C ILE A 419 32.53 3.85 -3.17
N MET A 420 31.81 4.53 -2.29
CA MET A 420 30.42 4.93 -2.48
C MET A 420 30.32 6.28 -3.19
N ASN A 421 29.27 6.47 -3.96
CA ASN A 421 28.82 7.79 -4.38
C ASN A 421 27.81 8.33 -3.36
N PHE A 422 27.41 9.57 -3.55
CA PHE A 422 26.53 10.32 -2.65
C PHE A 422 25.65 11.27 -3.46
N ASN A 423 24.76 11.98 -2.78
CA ASN A 423 23.72 12.84 -3.35
C ASN A 423 22.77 12.09 -4.28
N TYR A 424 22.26 10.95 -3.81
CA TYR A 424 21.22 10.19 -4.48
C TYR A 424 20.12 9.79 -3.49
N ASP A 425 18.92 9.63 -4.03
CA ASP A 425 17.79 9.05 -3.32
C ASP A 425 17.62 7.62 -3.85
N ALA A 426 17.37 6.67 -2.94
CA ALA A 426 16.99 5.31 -3.28
C ALA A 426 15.48 5.13 -3.06
N THR A 427 14.78 4.77 -4.13
CA THR A 427 13.36 4.50 -4.15
C THR A 427 13.13 3.00 -4.36
N THR A 428 12.33 2.40 -3.49
CA THR A 428 11.82 1.05 -3.68
C THR A 428 10.44 1.15 -4.31
N TYR A 429 10.31 0.68 -5.54
CA TYR A 429 9.02 0.39 -6.18
C TYR A 429 8.60 -1.01 -5.77
N TYR A 430 7.31 -1.22 -5.53
CA TYR A 430 6.81 -2.51 -5.08
C TYR A 430 5.37 -2.78 -5.51
N THR A 431 5.09 -4.07 -5.68
CA THR A 431 3.76 -4.64 -5.97
C THR A 431 3.65 -5.93 -5.15
N LEU A 432 2.53 -6.16 -4.48
CA LEU A 432 2.21 -7.46 -3.88
C LEU A 432 1.37 -8.24 -4.89
N ASP A 433 1.99 -9.25 -5.49
CA ASP A 433 1.41 -10.16 -6.49
C ASP A 433 1.06 -11.48 -5.81
N PHE A 434 -0.18 -11.94 -5.97
CA PHE A 434 -0.62 -13.20 -5.36
C PHE A 434 -0.48 -14.41 -6.30
N GLY A 435 -0.20 -14.19 -7.59
CA GLY A 435 -0.01 -15.28 -8.57
C GLY A 435 -1.24 -16.17 -8.83
N THR A 436 -2.30 -16.04 -8.04
CA THR A 436 -3.47 -16.92 -8.01
C THR A 436 -4.65 -16.31 -8.76
N ALA A 437 -5.25 -17.10 -9.66
CA ALA A 437 -6.39 -16.65 -10.45
C ALA A 437 -7.61 -16.37 -9.57
N GLY A 438 -8.16 -15.17 -9.69
CA GLY A 438 -9.32 -14.72 -8.89
C GLY A 438 -8.94 -13.88 -7.68
N GLU A 439 -7.65 -13.76 -7.37
CA GLU A 439 -7.13 -12.82 -6.38
C GLU A 439 -6.69 -11.51 -7.06
N LEU A 440 -6.70 -10.42 -6.30
CA LEU A 440 -6.41 -9.07 -6.77
C LEU A 440 -5.11 -8.55 -6.14
N ASP A 441 -4.10 -8.45 -6.99
CA ASP A 441 -2.81 -7.86 -6.65
C ASP A 441 -2.95 -6.45 -6.11
N HIS A 442 -1.94 -6.02 -5.36
CA HIS A 442 -1.81 -4.62 -4.99
C HIS A 442 -1.44 -3.79 -6.22
N CYS A 443 -1.90 -2.55 -6.29
CA CYS A 443 -1.43 -1.61 -7.28
C CYS A 443 0.05 -1.29 -7.00
N GLU A 444 0.83 -1.09 -8.05
CA GLU A 444 2.20 -0.63 -7.91
C GLU A 444 2.27 0.69 -7.11
N ASP A 445 3.13 0.73 -6.10
CA ASP A 445 3.43 1.92 -5.30
C ASP A 445 4.95 2.03 -5.10
N ASN A 446 5.40 3.12 -4.49
CA ASN A 446 6.80 3.33 -4.18
C ASN A 446 7.01 4.06 -2.84
N LYS A 447 8.23 3.92 -2.31
CA LYS A 447 8.73 4.68 -1.16
C LYS A 447 10.16 5.13 -1.43
N VAL A 448 10.45 6.40 -1.17
CA VAL A 448 11.83 6.86 -1.03
C VAL A 448 12.36 6.32 0.29
N THR A 449 13.12 5.23 0.22
CA THR A 449 13.60 4.50 1.40
C THR A 449 14.84 5.15 1.99
N HIS A 450 15.73 5.70 1.14
CA HIS A 450 16.97 6.33 1.59
C HIS A 450 17.24 7.65 0.87
N LYS A 451 17.82 8.62 1.58
CA LYS A 451 18.50 9.78 1.00
C LYS A 451 19.94 9.76 1.46
N VAL A 452 20.86 9.67 0.52
CA VAL A 452 22.29 9.50 0.80
C VAL A 452 23.02 10.76 0.40
N GLY A 453 23.46 11.55 1.38
CA GLY A 453 24.27 12.75 1.22
C GLY A 453 25.75 12.52 1.52
N VAL A 454 26.47 13.57 1.91
CA VAL A 454 27.91 13.57 2.25
C VAL A 454 28.20 14.60 3.35
N ASN A 455 29.13 14.33 4.27
CA ASN A 455 29.54 15.27 5.34
C ASN A 455 30.76 16.16 5.00
N GLY A 456 31.55 15.79 3.99
CA GLY A 456 32.74 16.53 3.56
C GLY A 456 32.51 17.55 2.44
N ALA A 457 33.52 18.36 2.14
CA ALA A 457 33.47 19.35 1.07
C ALA A 457 33.59 18.72 -0.32
N VAL A 458 32.69 19.11 -1.23
CA VAL A 458 32.66 18.64 -2.62
C VAL A 458 32.71 19.83 -3.57
N LEU A 459 33.77 19.89 -4.39
CA LEU A 459 34.00 20.97 -5.35
C LEU A 459 33.89 20.43 -6.78
N LYS A 460 32.88 20.88 -7.52
CA LYS A 460 32.65 20.52 -8.92
C LYS A 460 33.31 21.55 -9.84
N VAL A 461 34.17 21.07 -10.73
CA VAL A 461 34.91 21.90 -11.68
C VAL A 461 34.63 21.40 -13.09
N PRO A 462 33.62 21.97 -13.78
CA PRO A 462 33.38 21.65 -15.17
C PRO A 462 34.47 22.25 -16.08
N TYR A 463 34.69 21.64 -17.23
CA TYR A 463 35.57 22.16 -18.30
C TYR A 463 37.04 22.38 -17.90
N VAL A 464 37.67 21.49 -17.14
CA VAL A 464 39.12 21.57 -16.96
C VAL A 464 39.84 21.09 -18.22
N VAL A 465 40.90 21.79 -18.61
CA VAL A 465 41.67 21.47 -19.82
C VAL A 465 43.03 20.94 -19.41
N ASN A 466 43.36 19.72 -19.84
CA ASN A 466 44.68 19.09 -19.71
C ASN A 466 45.69 19.79 -20.63
N ALA A 467 46.20 20.93 -20.15
CA ALA A 467 47.25 21.70 -20.79
C ALA A 467 48.16 22.33 -19.74
N GLU A 468 49.39 22.65 -20.14
CA GLU A 468 50.40 23.22 -19.25
C GLU A 468 49.93 24.55 -18.63
N GLY A 469 50.06 24.67 -17.32
CA GLY A 469 49.70 25.87 -16.57
C GLY A 469 48.22 25.97 -16.18
N ASN A 470 47.36 25.04 -16.59
CA ASN A 470 45.99 24.95 -16.09
C ASN A 470 45.97 24.23 -14.74
N PHE A 471 45.22 24.76 -13.79
CA PHE A 471 45.16 24.18 -12.45
C PHE A 471 43.85 24.48 -11.73
N VAL A 472 43.58 23.68 -10.70
CA VAL A 472 42.58 23.96 -9.68
C VAL A 472 43.31 24.21 -8.37
N ARG A 473 43.04 25.34 -7.72
CA ARG A 473 43.49 25.61 -6.36
C ARG A 473 42.40 25.20 -5.40
N VAL A 474 42.75 24.45 -4.36
CA VAL A 474 41.88 24.13 -3.24
C VAL A 474 42.49 24.76 -1.99
N THR A 475 41.67 25.49 -1.23
CA THR A 475 42.02 26.11 0.04
C THR A 475 41.27 25.39 1.15
N ASN A 476 42.00 24.98 2.17
CA ASN A 476 41.48 24.38 3.39
C ASN A 476 41.65 25.40 4.53
N GLU A 477 40.53 25.96 4.97
CA GLU A 477 40.44 26.86 6.12
C GLU A 477 40.17 26.11 7.43
N HIS A 478 40.13 24.77 7.40
CA HIS A 478 40.04 23.96 8.61
C HIS A 478 41.35 24.01 9.41
N ASP A 479 41.26 23.69 10.71
CA ASP A 479 42.40 23.63 11.63
C ASP A 479 43.21 22.34 11.51
N GLU A 480 42.75 21.40 10.68
CA GLU A 480 43.42 20.12 10.42
C GLU A 480 43.74 19.97 8.93
N ALA A 481 44.74 19.16 8.60
CA ALA A 481 45.05 18.81 7.22
C ALA A 481 43.93 17.95 6.62
N ALA A 482 43.63 18.16 5.34
CA ALA A 482 42.57 17.47 4.63
C ALA A 482 43.12 16.69 3.44
N GLU A 483 42.77 15.42 3.32
CA GLU A 483 43.02 14.61 2.13
C GLU A 483 42.13 15.05 0.99
N VAL A 484 42.64 14.93 -0.23
CA VAL A 484 41.95 15.31 -1.44
C VAL A 484 41.94 14.14 -2.39
N THR A 485 40.72 13.72 -2.75
CA THR A 485 40.48 12.80 -3.86
C THR A 485 39.73 13.52 -4.96
N VAL A 486 39.82 13.00 -6.18
CA VAL A 486 39.11 13.55 -7.33
C VAL A 486 38.44 12.46 -8.16
N ASP A 487 37.21 12.74 -8.58
CA ASP A 487 36.52 11.99 -9.61
C ASP A 487 36.75 12.69 -10.96
N VAL A 488 37.18 11.94 -11.97
CA VAL A 488 37.51 12.46 -13.30
C VAL A 488 36.53 11.89 -14.32
N PHE A 489 35.87 12.77 -15.05
CA PHE A 489 34.89 12.47 -16.07
C PHE A 489 35.39 12.98 -17.42
N GLY A 490 35.42 12.11 -18.43
CA GLY A 490 35.54 12.56 -19.82
C GLY A 490 34.26 13.29 -20.26
N GLU A 491 34.37 14.17 -21.24
CA GLU A 491 33.20 14.80 -21.89
C GLU A 491 32.50 13.87 -22.90
N SER A 492 32.56 12.55 -22.69
CA SER A 492 32.05 11.53 -23.61
C SER A 492 30.52 11.57 -23.74
N ALA A 493 29.99 11.03 -24.83
CA ALA A 493 28.54 10.85 -25.00
C ALA A 493 27.93 9.89 -23.95
N ASN A 494 28.75 9.00 -23.38
CA ASN A 494 28.42 8.13 -22.26
C ASN A 494 29.65 7.95 -21.36
N GLY A 495 29.62 8.49 -20.14
CA GLY A 495 30.72 8.42 -19.17
C GLY A 495 31.01 7.01 -18.64
N ASN A 496 30.09 6.06 -18.85
CA ASN A 496 30.19 4.69 -18.34
C ASN A 496 30.84 3.73 -19.34
N THR A 497 31.16 4.18 -20.55
CA THR A 497 31.85 3.35 -21.55
C THR A 497 33.33 3.21 -21.18
N GLY A 498 33.77 2.06 -20.71
CA GLY A 498 35.16 1.82 -20.30
C GLY A 498 35.60 2.73 -19.13
N ALA A 499 36.90 2.99 -19.00
CA ALA A 499 37.45 3.85 -17.93
C ALA A 499 37.40 5.35 -18.29
N ARG A 500 36.26 5.82 -18.80
CA ARG A 500 35.99 7.24 -19.14
C ARG A 500 35.45 8.06 -17.97
N LYS A 501 35.10 7.37 -16.89
CA LYS A 501 34.85 7.89 -15.55
C LYS A 501 35.73 7.08 -14.60
N VAL A 502 36.51 7.77 -13.78
CA VAL A 502 37.23 7.15 -12.65
C VAL A 502 36.94 7.94 -11.40
N THR A 503 36.80 7.25 -10.28
CA THR A 503 36.45 7.85 -9.00
C THR A 503 37.56 7.64 -7.97
N ALA A 504 37.61 8.55 -6.99
CA ALA A 504 38.54 8.52 -5.87
C ALA A 504 40.01 8.37 -6.29
N VAL A 505 40.47 9.20 -7.22
CA VAL A 505 41.91 9.36 -7.53
C VAL A 505 42.54 10.18 -6.42
N GLU A 506 43.58 9.64 -5.77
CA GLU A 506 44.25 10.29 -4.63
C GLU A 506 45.21 11.38 -5.11
N LEU A 507 45.08 12.59 -4.55
CA LEU A 507 45.92 13.75 -4.91
C LEU A 507 46.81 14.24 -3.77
N GLY A 508 46.75 13.61 -2.59
CA GLY A 508 47.50 13.99 -1.39
C GLY A 508 46.68 14.85 -0.43
N GLN A 509 47.35 15.75 0.30
CA GLN A 509 46.75 16.54 1.38
C GLN A 509 46.90 18.06 1.17
N VAL A 510 45.90 18.82 1.63
CA VAL A 510 45.98 20.27 1.87
C VAL A 510 46.21 20.49 3.36
N PRO A 511 47.35 21.06 3.78
CA PRO A 511 47.61 21.35 5.19
C PRO A 511 46.54 22.25 5.81
N ALA A 512 46.44 22.23 7.14
CA ALA A 512 45.58 23.15 7.89
C ALA A 512 45.87 24.62 7.51
N LYS A 513 44.82 25.43 7.36
CA LYS A 513 44.88 26.86 7.01
C LYS A 513 45.77 27.16 5.80
N SER A 514 45.69 26.33 4.75
CA SER A 514 46.58 26.38 3.59
C SER A 514 45.85 26.17 2.27
N SER A 515 46.56 26.42 1.16
CA SER A 515 46.06 26.18 -0.19
C SER A 515 47.06 25.38 -1.02
N VAL A 516 46.56 24.43 -1.81
CA VAL A 516 47.37 23.63 -2.74
C VAL A 516 46.87 23.81 -4.17
N VAL A 517 47.80 23.77 -5.12
CA VAL A 517 47.51 23.85 -6.56
C VAL A 517 47.64 22.47 -7.19
N TYR A 518 46.53 21.99 -7.77
CA TYR A 518 46.46 20.77 -8.53
C TYR A 518 46.50 21.09 -10.02
N PHE A 519 47.66 20.94 -10.64
CA PHE A 519 47.81 21.10 -12.09
C PHE A 519 47.02 20.01 -12.83
N VAL A 520 46.19 20.40 -13.79
CA VAL A 520 45.31 19.47 -14.51
C VAL A 520 46.10 18.34 -15.20
N PRO A 521 47.26 18.60 -15.86
CA PRO A 521 48.06 17.51 -16.44
C PRO A 521 48.53 16.47 -15.42
N LYS A 522 48.95 16.91 -14.23
CA LYS A 522 49.38 16.02 -13.14
C LYS A 522 48.21 15.21 -12.59
N LEU A 523 47.04 15.84 -12.45
CA LEU A 523 45.82 15.17 -12.01
C LEU A 523 45.39 14.07 -12.98
N ILE A 524 45.41 14.35 -14.28
CA ILE A 524 45.08 13.35 -15.31
C ILE A 524 46.13 12.23 -15.34
N GLU A 525 47.42 12.55 -15.18
CA GLU A 525 48.49 11.54 -15.02
C GLU A 525 48.20 10.58 -13.84
N GLN A 526 47.77 11.11 -12.69
CA GLN A 526 47.36 10.29 -11.55
C GLN A 526 46.10 9.46 -11.84
N ALA A 527 45.11 10.02 -12.53
CA ALA A 527 43.91 9.29 -12.92
C ALA A 527 44.22 8.09 -13.84
N VAL A 528 45.14 8.27 -14.79
CA VAL A 528 45.64 7.20 -15.67
C VAL A 528 46.41 6.17 -14.84
N ALA A 529 47.35 6.61 -14.00
CA ALA A 529 48.25 5.72 -13.28
C ALA A 529 47.54 4.89 -12.18
N GLN A 530 46.65 5.52 -11.42
CA GLN A 530 45.99 4.90 -10.28
C GLN A 530 44.73 4.10 -10.67
N LYS A 531 43.97 4.60 -11.65
CA LYS A 531 42.62 4.08 -11.97
C LYS A 531 42.43 3.70 -13.45
N GLY A 532 43.48 3.80 -14.26
CA GLY A 532 43.42 3.40 -15.68
C GLY A 532 42.56 4.32 -16.55
N TYR A 533 42.39 5.59 -16.17
CA TYR A 533 41.60 6.55 -16.94
C TYR A 533 42.04 6.62 -18.41
N THR A 534 41.11 6.49 -19.35
CA THR A 534 41.45 6.40 -20.79
C THR A 534 41.41 7.74 -21.52
N GLY A 535 41.08 8.83 -20.83
CA GLY A 535 40.98 10.19 -21.42
C GLY A 535 39.55 10.59 -21.82
N ALA A 536 39.40 11.77 -22.39
CA ALA A 536 38.12 12.24 -22.93
C ALA A 536 38.00 11.93 -24.43
N ASP A 537 36.77 11.70 -24.90
CA ASP A 537 36.49 11.42 -26.31
C ASP A 537 35.24 12.14 -26.87
N GLY A 538 34.63 13.04 -26.09
CA GLY A 538 33.43 13.75 -26.53
C GLY A 538 33.60 15.25 -26.73
N GLY A 539 32.46 15.91 -26.95
CA GLY A 539 32.29 17.34 -27.24
C GLY A 539 31.52 17.63 -28.53
N TYR A 540 31.62 18.86 -29.04
CA TYR A 540 30.78 19.31 -30.14
C TYR A 540 31.23 18.76 -31.50
N ALA A 541 30.29 18.33 -32.34
CA ALA A 541 30.57 18.07 -33.74
C ALA A 541 31.09 19.36 -34.39
N ALA A 542 32.07 19.24 -35.30
CA ALA A 542 32.72 20.40 -35.94
C ALA A 542 31.73 21.38 -36.58
N GLU A 543 30.56 20.88 -36.98
CA GLU A 543 29.49 21.59 -37.67
C GLU A 543 28.55 22.33 -36.71
N SER A 544 28.56 21.99 -35.42
CA SER A 544 27.65 22.53 -34.40
C SER A 544 28.05 23.92 -33.86
N LEU A 545 29.22 24.45 -34.25
CA LEU A 545 29.79 25.67 -33.67
C LEU A 545 29.96 26.82 -34.69
N GLY A 546 29.36 26.68 -35.88
CA GLY A 546 29.38 27.68 -36.93
C GLY A 546 30.77 27.90 -37.55
N THR A 547 30.93 29.00 -38.29
CA THR A 547 32.14 29.31 -39.08
C THR A 547 33.40 29.57 -38.24
N ASN A 548 33.30 29.65 -36.91
CA ASN A 548 34.42 29.83 -35.98
C ASN A 548 34.95 28.52 -35.38
N ALA A 549 34.66 27.37 -36.01
CA ALA A 549 35.07 26.03 -35.57
C ALA A 549 36.58 25.87 -35.28
N ALA A 550 37.45 26.73 -35.82
CA ALA A 550 38.89 26.70 -35.59
C ALA A 550 39.30 26.95 -34.12
N ASN A 551 38.50 27.70 -33.35
CA ASN A 551 38.78 28.02 -31.94
C ASN A 551 38.01 27.15 -30.95
N ALA A 552 37.20 26.21 -31.44
CA ALA A 552 36.20 25.52 -30.64
C ALA A 552 36.18 24.01 -30.89
N LYS A 553 37.31 23.45 -31.33
CA LYS A 553 37.48 22.01 -31.43
C LYS A 553 37.35 21.43 -30.01
N SER A 554 36.37 20.55 -29.80
CA SER A 554 36.46 19.67 -28.64
C SER A 554 37.73 18.87 -28.77
N ALA A 555 38.59 18.98 -27.76
CA ALA A 555 39.83 18.25 -27.71
C ALA A 555 39.70 17.16 -26.65
N ASP A 556 40.38 16.05 -26.92
CA ASP A 556 40.63 14.91 -26.02
C ASP A 556 41.26 15.28 -24.66
N ASN A 557 41.53 16.57 -24.46
CA ASN A 557 42.08 17.17 -23.27
C ASN A 557 41.06 17.88 -22.38
N ARG A 558 39.74 17.85 -22.68
CA ARG A 558 38.71 18.47 -21.81
C ARG A 558 38.07 17.45 -20.88
N HIS A 559 37.97 17.80 -19.61
CA HIS A 559 37.45 16.93 -18.56
C HIS A 559 36.53 17.71 -17.62
N THR A 560 35.67 16.98 -16.92
CA THR A 560 35.00 17.48 -15.71
C THR A 560 35.60 16.77 -14.51
N VAL A 561 35.86 17.50 -13.44
CA VAL A 561 36.42 16.92 -12.21
C VAL A 561 35.59 17.30 -10.99
N THR A 562 35.49 16.39 -10.04
CA THR A 562 34.83 16.64 -8.75
C THR A 562 35.79 16.29 -7.63
N PHE A 563 36.24 17.29 -6.89
CA PHE A 563 37.12 17.09 -5.73
C PHE A 563 36.26 16.74 -4.52
N THR A 564 36.70 15.74 -3.76
CA THR A 564 36.21 15.46 -2.41
C THR A 564 37.35 15.75 -1.45
N VAL A 565 37.11 16.63 -0.47
CA VAL A 565 38.11 17.10 0.49
C VAL A 565 37.66 16.71 1.89
N THR A 566 38.54 16.07 2.66
CA THR A 566 38.23 15.55 4.00
C THR A 566 38.22 16.66 5.07
N ALA A 567 37.44 17.70 4.83
CA ALA A 567 37.21 18.81 5.75
C ALA A 567 35.73 19.25 5.67
N PRO A 568 35.22 19.94 6.71
CA PRO A 568 33.85 20.45 6.71
C PRO A 568 33.56 21.29 5.47
N LYS A 569 32.37 21.12 4.89
CA LYS A 569 31.98 21.72 3.61
C LYS A 569 32.29 23.24 3.55
N ASP A 570 31.91 23.97 4.59
CA ASP A 570 32.01 25.44 4.65
C ASP A 570 33.42 25.96 4.95
N SER A 571 34.39 25.06 5.14
CA SER A 571 35.81 25.40 5.39
C SER A 571 36.71 25.20 4.16
N VAL A 572 36.14 24.78 3.03
CA VAL A 572 36.91 24.47 1.83
C VAL A 572 36.42 25.30 0.65
N HIS A 573 37.36 25.92 -0.06
CA HIS A 573 37.09 26.73 -1.23
C HIS A 573 37.97 26.32 -2.40
N GLY A 574 37.50 26.58 -3.61
CA GLY A 574 38.30 26.32 -4.80
C GLY A 574 38.19 27.38 -5.88
N VAL A 575 39.24 27.47 -6.68
CA VAL A 575 39.29 28.31 -7.87
C VAL A 575 39.94 27.52 -9.00
N SER A 576 39.31 27.52 -10.17
CA SER A 576 39.86 26.93 -11.40
C SER A 576 40.49 28.03 -12.26
N VAL A 577 41.69 27.78 -12.75
CA VAL A 577 42.43 28.69 -13.63
C VAL A 577 42.73 28.01 -14.95
N GLN A 578 42.24 28.62 -16.04
CA GLN A 578 42.57 28.25 -17.41
C GLN A 578 43.48 29.32 -18.01
N LYS A 579 44.70 28.91 -18.34
CA LYS A 579 45.70 29.75 -18.97
C LYS A 579 45.32 30.04 -20.42
N ILE A 580 45.37 31.30 -20.82
CA ILE A 580 45.16 31.72 -22.21
C ILE A 580 46.46 32.25 -22.77
N ILE A 581 47.02 31.57 -23.77
CA ILE A 581 48.26 32.00 -24.43
C ILE A 581 48.02 33.37 -25.09
N GLY A 582 48.78 34.37 -24.66
CA GLY A 582 48.68 35.75 -25.18
C GLY A 582 47.49 36.56 -24.65
N GLY A 583 46.77 36.07 -23.65
CA GLY A 583 45.62 36.74 -23.04
C GLY A 583 45.69 36.79 -21.50
N THR A 584 44.61 37.22 -20.86
CA THR A 584 44.43 37.12 -19.41
C THR A 584 43.84 35.76 -19.05
N ASP A 585 44.37 35.13 -18.01
CA ASP A 585 43.89 33.84 -17.53
C ASP A 585 42.41 33.92 -17.12
N ARG A 586 41.65 32.88 -17.45
CA ARG A 586 40.27 32.75 -16.98
C ARG A 586 40.28 32.14 -15.60
N VAL A 587 39.78 32.90 -14.64
CA VAL A 587 39.59 32.46 -13.26
C VAL A 587 38.10 32.19 -13.07
N MET A 588 37.77 30.95 -12.72
CA MET A 588 36.39 30.52 -12.50
C MET A 588 36.23 30.04 -11.07
N PRO A 589 35.23 30.52 -10.31
CA PRO A 589 34.88 29.89 -9.05
C PRO A 589 34.43 28.45 -9.32
N VAL A 590 34.79 27.54 -8.43
CA VAL A 590 34.28 26.16 -8.49
C VAL A 590 32.85 26.13 -7.98
N LEU A 591 32.04 25.19 -8.47
CA LEU A 591 30.69 24.99 -7.95
C LEU A 591 30.80 24.16 -6.68
N ASP A 592 30.34 24.69 -5.56
CA ASP A 592 30.21 23.95 -4.31
C ASP A 592 28.74 23.95 -3.83
N GLN A 593 28.44 23.16 -2.80
CA GLN A 593 27.13 23.15 -2.12
C GLN A 593 27.21 23.85 -0.75
N ASN A 594 28.15 24.78 -0.61
CA ASN A 594 28.44 25.43 0.67
C ASN A 594 27.43 26.55 0.93
N GLU A 595 27.06 26.75 2.19
CA GLU A 595 26.21 27.87 2.57
C GLU A 595 27.10 29.07 2.89
N TRP A 596 27.24 29.98 1.94
CA TRP A 596 28.05 31.18 2.14
C TRP A 596 27.23 32.30 2.76
N SER A 597 27.58 32.72 3.98
CA SER A 597 27.21 34.06 4.47
C SER A 597 28.26 35.07 3.98
N GLN A 598 27.93 35.83 2.93
CA GLN A 598 28.73 36.99 2.54
C GLN A 598 28.44 38.21 3.41
#